data_AF-A0A9D7KSS4-F1
#
_entry.id   AF-A0A9D7KSS4-F1
#
_cell.length_a   1.000
_cell.length_b   1.000
_cell.length_c   1.000
_cell.angle_alpha   90.00
_cell.angle_beta   90.00
_cell.angle_gamma   90.00
#
_symmetry.space_group_name_H-M   'P 1'
#
loop_
_entity.id
_entity.type
_entity.pdbx_description
1 polymer ?
#
loop_
_entity_poly.entity_id
_entity_poly.type
_entity_poly.pdbx_seq_one_letter_code
_entity_poly.pdbx_strand_id
1 'polypeptide(L)'
;MNLTTLSPQHHYPFGMLMPGRNWSAGSEYRFGFNSKESDSEMYGEGNSYDFGARIYDARLGRWMSVDPAQSKYPALSPYSAFNNCPIYITDPGGDTITFYLQKGAKSYPF
;
A
#
# COMPACT_ATOMS: atom_id res chain seq x y z
N MET A 1 20.44 -20.85 7.10
CA MET A 1 20.57 -19.38 6.99
C MET A 1 19.84 -18.77 8.18
N ASN A 2 20.52 -17.96 9.00
CA ASN A 2 19.90 -17.24 10.12
C ASN A 2 19.31 -15.93 9.59
N LEU A 3 18.00 -15.72 9.69
CA LEU A 3 17.34 -14.49 9.26
C LEU A 3 17.45 -13.47 10.40
N THR A 4 18.42 -12.55 10.33
CA THR A 4 18.42 -11.38 11.20
C THR A 4 17.32 -10.43 10.77
N THR A 5 16.42 -10.06 11.68
CA THR A 5 15.33 -9.11 11.38
C THR A 5 15.92 -7.71 11.19
N LEU A 6 15.96 -7.23 9.94
CA LEU A 6 16.59 -5.95 9.58
C LEU A 6 15.74 -4.72 9.93
N SER A 7 14.40 -4.81 9.85
CA SER A 7 13.52 -3.68 10.23
C SER A 7 12.05 -4.10 10.47
N PRO A 8 11.63 -4.43 11.71
CA PRO A 8 10.23 -4.69 11.98
C PRO A 8 9.43 -3.36 12.02
N GLN A 9 8.40 -3.28 11.16
CA GLN A 9 7.50 -2.14 11.04
C GLN A 9 6.05 -2.57 11.23
N HIS A 10 5.33 -1.92 12.13
CA HIS A 10 3.89 -2.11 12.30
C HIS A 10 3.12 -0.96 11.64
N HIS A 11 2.08 -1.31 10.90
CA HIS A 11 1.24 -0.36 10.18
C HIS A 11 -0.23 -0.49 10.62
N TYR A 12 -0.96 0.62 10.58
CA TYR A 12 -2.42 0.62 10.60
C TYR A 12 -2.99 -0.05 9.32
N PRO A 13 -4.30 -0.39 9.28
CA PRO A 13 -4.88 -1.11 8.14
C PRO A 13 -4.65 -0.46 6.78
N PHE A 14 -4.59 0.88 6.72
CA PHE A 14 -4.34 1.64 5.50
C PHE A 14 -2.86 1.95 5.26
N GLY A 15 -1.94 1.33 6.00
CA GLY A 15 -0.51 1.43 5.74
C GLY A 15 0.21 2.57 6.44
N MET A 16 -0.45 3.38 7.26
CA MET A 16 0.24 4.39 8.07
C MET A 16 1.11 3.69 9.12
N LEU A 17 2.38 4.10 9.27
CA LEU A 17 3.24 3.60 10.33
C LEU A 17 2.63 3.87 11.72
N MET A 18 2.67 2.87 12.59
CA MET A 18 2.27 3.03 13.98
C MET A 18 3.36 3.77 14.77
N PRO A 19 3.04 4.91 15.42
CA PRO A 19 4.02 5.63 16.23
C PRO A 19 4.65 4.72 17.29
N GLY A 20 5.98 4.76 17.40
CA GLY A 20 6.74 3.97 18.37
C GLY A 20 6.82 2.46 18.10
N ARG A 21 6.35 1.98 16.94
CA ARG A 21 6.43 0.57 16.52
C ARG A 21 7.12 0.39 15.16
N ASN A 22 8.12 1.22 14.92
CA ASN A 22 9.04 1.13 13.79
C ASN A 22 10.46 1.00 14.34
N TRP A 23 11.20 -0.02 13.90
CA TRP A 23 12.60 -0.22 14.25
C TRP A 23 13.41 -0.52 12.99
N SER A 24 14.55 0.15 12.82
CA SER A 24 15.50 -0.10 11.75
C SER A 24 16.87 -0.45 12.34
N ALA A 25 17.42 -1.61 11.94
CA ALA A 25 18.76 -2.04 12.32
C ALA A 25 19.73 -1.75 11.16
N GLY A 26 20.23 -0.51 11.07
CA GLY A 26 21.21 -0.10 10.06
C GLY A 26 20.67 0.86 9.00
N SER A 27 21.26 0.81 7.80
CA SER A 27 20.94 1.67 6.65
C SER A 27 19.43 1.84 6.45
N GLU A 28 19.00 3.08 6.19
CA GLU A 28 17.61 3.46 5.91
C GLU A 28 16.91 2.43 4.99
N TYR A 29 15.98 1.68 5.57
CA TYR A 29 15.17 0.75 4.82
C TYR A 29 14.11 1.54 4.06
N ARG A 30 14.15 1.48 2.72
CA ARG A 30 13.32 2.33 1.86
C ARG A 30 11.92 1.80 1.58
N PHE A 31 11.61 0.55 1.93
CA PHE A 31 10.32 -0.06 1.65
C PHE A 31 9.42 -0.06 2.90
N GLY A 32 8.10 -0.10 2.73
CA GLY A 32 7.17 -0.19 3.85
C GLY A 32 5.89 -0.95 3.47
N PHE A 33 4.75 -0.28 3.56
CA PHE A 33 3.45 -0.88 3.31
C PHE A 33 3.35 -1.53 1.92
N ASN A 34 2.81 -2.76 1.86
CA ASN A 34 2.72 -3.57 0.63
C ASN A 34 4.04 -3.70 -0.15
N SER A 35 5.18 -3.65 0.56
CA SER A 35 6.52 -3.70 -0.04
C SER A 35 6.77 -2.57 -1.05
N LYS A 36 6.09 -1.44 -0.89
CA LYS A 36 6.26 -0.25 -1.72
C LYS A 36 7.30 0.70 -1.15
N GLU A 37 7.97 1.42 -2.04
CA GLU A 37 8.98 2.40 -1.63
C GLU A 37 8.29 3.53 -0.89
N SER A 38 8.78 3.82 0.32
CA SER A 38 8.32 4.94 1.13
C SER A 38 8.99 6.21 0.62
N ASP A 39 8.17 7.16 0.19
CA ASP A 39 8.61 8.52 -0.10
C ASP A 39 8.41 9.37 1.15
N SER A 40 9.50 9.69 1.84
CA SER A 40 9.49 10.51 3.05
C SER A 40 9.57 12.01 2.79
N GLU A 41 9.81 12.46 1.56
CA GLU A 41 10.03 13.87 1.23
C GLU A 41 8.73 14.68 1.32
N MET A 42 7.62 14.08 0.90
CA MET A 42 6.36 14.81 0.77
C MET A 42 5.61 15.01 2.10
N TYR A 43 5.45 13.94 2.90
CA TYR A 43 4.69 14.00 4.17
C TYR A 43 5.43 13.39 5.36
N GLY A 44 6.74 13.20 5.27
CA GLY A 44 7.53 12.54 6.30
C GLY A 44 7.45 11.02 6.22
N GLU A 45 8.18 10.35 7.10
CA GLU A 45 8.42 8.90 7.07
C GLU A 45 7.12 8.07 7.18
N GLY A 46 6.94 7.13 6.24
CA GLY A 46 5.84 6.16 6.22
C GLY A 46 4.45 6.72 5.98
N ASN A 47 4.35 7.89 5.37
CA ASN A 47 3.08 8.54 5.03
C ASN A 47 2.74 8.46 3.54
N SER A 48 3.75 8.37 2.68
CA SER A 48 3.58 8.25 1.23
C SER A 48 4.31 7.04 0.68
N TYR A 49 3.68 6.36 -0.27
CA TYR A 49 4.25 5.18 -0.91
C TYR A 49 4.11 5.26 -2.42
N ASP A 50 5.18 4.94 -3.15
CA ASP A 50 5.17 4.86 -4.61
C ASP A 50 4.73 3.46 -5.05
N PHE A 51 3.59 3.39 -5.73
CA PHE A 51 3.05 2.15 -6.28
C PHE A 51 3.40 1.96 -7.77
N GLY A 52 4.02 2.95 -8.40
CA GLY A 52 4.39 2.99 -9.82
C GLY A 52 3.44 3.88 -10.62
N ALA A 53 2.19 3.46 -10.82
CA ALA A 53 1.22 4.25 -11.57
C ALA A 53 0.65 5.43 -10.77
N ARG A 54 0.66 5.33 -9.44
CA ARG A 54 0.12 6.34 -8.51
C ARG A 54 0.94 6.39 -7.24
N ILE A 55 0.91 7.55 -6.58
CA ILE A 55 1.45 7.72 -5.23
C ILE A 55 0.28 7.64 -4.24
N TYR A 56 0.49 6.87 -3.18
CA TYR A 56 -0.50 6.57 -2.14
C TYR A 56 -0.24 7.39 -0.88
N ASP A 57 -1.27 8.06 -0.34
CA ASP A 57 -1.23 8.66 1.00
C ASP A 57 -1.83 7.70 2.02
N ALA A 58 -0.96 7.14 2.87
CA ALA A 58 -1.33 6.16 3.87
C ALA A 58 -2.06 6.73 5.08
N ARG A 59 -1.96 8.04 5.33
CA ARG A 59 -2.66 8.72 6.43
C ARG A 59 -4.14 8.84 6.12
N LEU A 60 -4.46 9.13 4.86
CA LEU A 60 -5.84 9.24 4.37
C LEU A 60 -6.39 7.92 3.86
N GLY A 61 -5.51 6.99 3.47
CA GLY A 61 -5.90 5.76 2.79
C GLY A 61 -6.44 6.03 1.38
N ARG A 62 -5.81 6.96 0.65
CA ARG A 62 -6.28 7.45 -0.66
C ARG A 62 -5.12 7.61 -1.65
N TRP A 63 -5.46 7.53 -2.93
CA TRP A 63 -4.53 7.90 -4.00
C TRP A 63 -4.47 9.42 -4.15
N MET A 64 -3.30 9.94 -4.53
CA MET A 64 -3.12 11.37 -4.79
C MET A 64 -3.46 11.79 -6.23
N SER A 65 -3.60 10.81 -7.12
CA SER A 65 -3.99 11.02 -8.51
C SER A 65 -5.19 10.16 -8.89
N VAL A 66 -5.87 10.57 -9.97
CA VAL A 66 -6.99 9.85 -10.57
C VAL A 66 -6.51 8.49 -11.08
N ASP A 67 -7.27 7.42 -10.81
CA ASP A 67 -7.02 6.09 -11.34
C ASP A 67 -6.96 6.07 -12.87
N PRO A 68 -5.84 5.65 -13.50
CA PRO A 68 -5.79 5.49 -14.96
C PRO A 68 -6.81 4.45 -15.46
N ALA A 69 -7.21 3.50 -14.62
CA ALA A 69 -8.20 2.49 -14.90
C ALA A 69 -9.61 2.86 -14.38
N GLN A 70 -9.89 4.12 -14.01
CA GLN A 70 -11.19 4.54 -13.46
C GLN A 70 -12.40 4.11 -14.32
N SER A 71 -12.24 4.06 -15.64
CA SER A 71 -13.30 3.67 -16.58
C SER A 71 -13.73 2.20 -16.43
N LYS A 72 -12.85 1.33 -15.92
CA LYS A 72 -13.18 -0.06 -15.56
C LYS A 72 -13.98 -0.15 -14.26
N TYR A 73 -13.85 0.85 -13.39
CA TYR A 73 -14.43 0.87 -12.05
C TYR A 73 -15.37 2.06 -11.83
N PRO A 74 -16.45 2.22 -12.63
CA PRO A 74 -17.32 3.39 -12.55
C PRO A 74 -18.07 3.52 -11.21
N ALA A 75 -18.19 2.43 -10.46
CA ALA A 75 -18.80 2.42 -9.13
C ALA A 75 -17.82 2.86 -8.01
N LEU A 76 -16.53 2.97 -8.32
CA LEU A 76 -15.50 3.38 -7.36
C LEU A 76 -15.10 4.83 -7.59
N SER A 77 -14.81 5.55 -6.50
CA SER A 77 -14.15 6.84 -6.62
C SER A 77 -12.76 6.65 -7.24
N PRO A 78 -12.32 7.50 -8.19
CA PRO A 78 -10.99 7.41 -8.81
C PRO A 78 -9.83 7.61 -7.81
N TYR A 79 -10.12 8.07 -6.60
CA TYR A 79 -9.16 8.25 -5.52
C TYR A 79 -9.24 7.17 -4.43
N SER A 80 -10.17 6.21 -4.56
CA SER A 80 -10.36 5.12 -3.60
C SER A 80 -9.20 4.13 -3.66
N ALA A 81 -8.58 3.84 -2.52
CA ALA A 81 -7.54 2.83 -2.41
C ALA A 81 -8.10 1.49 -1.94
N PHE A 82 -7.64 0.40 -2.56
CA PHE A 82 -7.97 -0.99 -2.19
C PHE A 82 -9.47 -1.26 -2.04
N ASN A 83 -10.32 -0.52 -2.76
CA ASN A 83 -11.78 -0.52 -2.58
C ASN A 83 -12.22 -0.41 -1.10
N ASN A 84 -11.49 0.41 -0.31
CA ASN A 84 -11.66 0.57 1.14
C ASN A 84 -11.50 -0.72 1.98
N CYS A 85 -10.94 -1.78 1.42
CA CYS A 85 -10.68 -3.06 2.08
C CYS A 85 -9.19 -3.45 2.02
N PRO A 86 -8.27 -2.62 2.56
CA PRO A 86 -6.81 -2.80 2.41
C PRO A 86 -6.24 -4.07 3.08
N ILE A 87 -7.05 -4.76 3.88
CA ILE A 87 -6.69 -6.04 4.52
C ILE A 87 -6.80 -7.20 3.52
N TYR A 88 -7.75 -7.13 2.59
CA TYR A 88 -8.08 -8.23 1.66
C TYR A 88 -7.68 -7.95 0.21
N ILE A 89 -7.47 -6.67 -0.10
CA ILE A 89 -7.27 -6.17 -1.44
C ILE A 89 -5.91 -5.49 -1.52
N THR A 90 -5.13 -5.86 -2.53
CA THR A 90 -3.88 -5.20 -2.87
C THR A 90 -3.96 -4.58 -4.25
N ASP A 91 -3.13 -3.58 -4.50
CA ASP A 91 -2.95 -2.98 -5.81
C ASP A 91 -1.45 -3.03 -6.14
N PRO A 92 -0.96 -4.08 -6.83
CA PRO A 92 0.46 -4.23 -7.07
C PRO A 92 1.07 -3.18 -8.00
N GLY A 93 0.29 -2.53 -8.87
CA GLY A 93 0.78 -1.55 -9.85
C GLY A 93 0.35 -0.10 -9.56
N GLY A 94 -0.54 0.10 -8.60
CA GLY A 94 -1.27 1.37 -8.47
C GLY A 94 -2.28 1.55 -9.60
N ASP A 95 -2.71 0.50 -10.28
CA ASP A 95 -3.64 0.52 -11.43
C ASP A 95 -4.50 -0.76 -11.55
N THR A 96 -4.24 -1.75 -10.69
CA THR A 96 -4.79 -3.10 -10.82
C THR A 96 -5.20 -3.63 -9.45
N ILE A 97 -6.51 -3.75 -9.22
CA ILE A 97 -7.06 -4.26 -7.97
C ILE A 97 -7.00 -5.80 -7.96
N THR A 98 -6.34 -6.38 -6.95
CA THR A 98 -6.20 -7.84 -6.77
C THR A 98 -6.87 -8.29 -5.47
N PHE A 99 -7.71 -9.32 -5.56
CA PHE A 99 -8.40 -9.93 -4.42
C PHE A 99 -7.70 -11.22 -3.99
N TYR A 100 -7.38 -11.36 -2.71
CA TYR A 100 -7.00 -12.65 -2.15
C TYR A 100 -8.26 -13.37 -1.66
N LEU A 101 -8.86 -14.19 -2.53
CA LEU A 101 -9.91 -15.11 -2.10
C LEU A 101 -9.27 -16.34 -1.45
N GLN A 102 -10.00 -16.94 -0.50
CA GLN A 102 -9.57 -18.16 0.20
C GLN A 102 -9.16 -19.25 -0.82
N LYS A 103 -8.08 -19.98 -0.51
CA LYS A 103 -7.45 -20.98 -1.41
C LYS A 103 -8.51 -21.88 -2.06
N GLY A 104 -8.76 -21.67 -3.36
CA GLY A 104 -9.77 -22.40 -4.15
C GLY A 104 -10.81 -21.52 -4.84
N ALA A 105 -10.93 -20.24 -4.46
CA ALA A 105 -11.80 -19.30 -5.13
C ALA A 105 -11.04 -18.56 -6.25
N LYS A 106 -11.61 -18.60 -7.47
CA LYS A 106 -11.04 -17.94 -8.65
C LYS A 106 -10.99 -16.43 -8.40
N SER A 107 -9.83 -15.81 -8.61
CA SER A 107 -9.76 -14.34 -8.70
C SER A 107 -10.59 -13.90 -9.91
N TYR A 108 -11.63 -13.13 -9.66
CA TYR A 108 -12.40 -12.49 -10.72
C TYR A 108 -11.82 -11.09 -10.91
N PRO A 109 -11.24 -10.78 -12.08
CA PRO A 109 -11.02 -9.38 -12.43
C PRO A 109 -12.40 -8.72 -12.53
N PHE A 110 -12.57 -7.61 -11.82
CA PHE A 110 -13.55 -6.60 -12.20
C PHE A 110 -12.93 -5.75 -13.31
#